data_AF-A0A8J6D2G0-F1
#
_entry.id   AF-A0A8J6D2G0-F1
#
_cell.length_a   1.000
_cell.length_b   1.000
_cell.length_c   1.000
_cell.angle_alpha   90.00
_cell.angle_beta   90.00
_cell.angle_gamma   90.00
#
_symmetry.space_group_name_H-M   'P 1'
#
loop_
_entity.id
_entity.type
_entity.pdbx_description
1 polymer ?
#
loop_
_entity_poly.entity_id
_entity_poly.type
_entity_poly.pdbx_seq_one_letter_code
_entity_poly.pdbx_strand_id
1 'polypeptide(L)'
;MWIFWDNFEMVPFGSGRRACPGMSWALQAICLTMARMLQGFDLTTPSNAPIDMNEDQGASATMLKATPLELILTPRFPRHLYQL
;
A
#
# COMPACT_ATOMS: atom_id res chain seq x y z
N MET A 1 -2.49 -7.15 24.15
CA MET A 1 -3.89 -6.72 23.96
C MET A 1 -3.91 -5.83 22.73
N TRP A 2 -4.08 -6.43 21.53
CA TRP A 2 -3.93 -5.75 20.24
C TRP A 2 -5.29 -5.25 19.74
N ILE A 3 -5.43 -3.94 19.57
CA ILE A 3 -6.69 -3.20 19.35
C ILE A 3 -6.95 -3.00 17.84
N PHE A 4 -6.74 -4.01 16.99
CA PHE A 4 -6.91 -3.85 15.52
C PHE A 4 -7.99 -4.71 14.87
N TRP A 5 -8.78 -5.46 15.65
CA TRP A 5 -9.74 -6.41 15.08
C TRP A 5 -11.11 -6.29 15.73
N ASP A 6 -11.88 -5.27 15.34
CA ASP A 6 -13.32 -5.24 15.66
C ASP A 6 -14.22 -5.12 14.42
N ASN A 7 -13.67 -5.37 13.21
CA ASN A 7 -14.45 -5.47 11.97
C ASN A 7 -13.85 -6.54 11.04
N PHE A 8 -14.29 -7.79 11.17
CA PHE A 8 -13.86 -8.95 10.36
C PHE A 8 -14.64 -9.07 9.02
N GLU A 9 -14.83 -7.99 8.27
CA GLU A 9 -15.47 -8.11 6.93
C GLU A 9 -14.51 -8.58 5.84
N MET A 10 -13.19 -8.43 6.01
CA MET A 10 -12.20 -8.82 5.00
C MET A 10 -11.13 -9.78 5.53
N VAL A 11 -10.86 -10.84 4.76
CA VAL A 11 -9.82 -11.85 5.04
C VAL A 11 -8.79 -11.88 3.89
N PRO A 12 -8.03 -10.80 3.66
CA PRO A 12 -7.21 -10.61 2.45
C PRO A 12 -6.05 -11.62 2.33
N PHE A 13 -5.71 -12.29 3.42
CA PHE A 13 -4.64 -13.29 3.48
C PHE A 13 -5.21 -14.72 3.68
N GLY A 14 -6.51 -14.92 3.58
CA GLY A 14 -7.17 -16.18 3.87
C GLY A 14 -7.10 -16.60 5.35
N SER A 15 -7.61 -17.79 5.66
CA SER A 15 -7.69 -18.33 7.02
C SER A 15 -7.46 -19.84 7.07
N GLY A 16 -7.23 -20.38 8.27
CA GLY A 16 -7.04 -21.83 8.49
C GLY A 16 -5.77 -22.39 7.84
N ARG A 17 -5.82 -23.64 7.38
CA ARG A 17 -4.65 -24.38 6.84
C ARG A 17 -4.09 -23.82 5.53
N ARG A 18 -4.82 -22.94 4.84
CA ARG A 18 -4.43 -22.30 3.58
C ARG A 18 -4.22 -20.79 3.73
N ALA A 19 -4.15 -20.28 4.96
CA ALA A 19 -3.79 -18.89 5.20
C ALA A 19 -2.42 -18.57 4.61
N CYS A 20 -2.24 -17.35 4.12
CA CYS A 20 -0.98 -16.89 3.55
C CYS A 20 0.12 -16.99 4.62
N PRO A 21 1.17 -17.80 4.39
CA PRO A 21 2.26 -17.95 5.35
C PRO A 21 3.07 -16.65 5.52
N GLY A 22 2.93 -15.70 4.58
CA GLY A 22 3.58 -14.40 4.60
C GLY A 22 2.81 -13.30 5.33
N MET A 23 1.64 -13.55 5.93
CA MET A 23 0.78 -12.52 6.54
C MET A 23 1.54 -11.60 7.51
N SER A 24 2.26 -12.17 8.48
CA SER A 24 2.97 -11.39 9.50
C SER A 24 4.03 -10.47 8.91
N TRP A 25 4.77 -10.97 7.91
CA TRP A 25 5.79 -10.18 7.22
C TRP A 25 5.17 -9.09 6.35
N ALA A 26 4.12 -9.42 5.58
CA ALA A 26 3.43 -8.48 4.71
C ALA A 26 2.88 -7.29 5.50
N LEU A 27 2.26 -7.52 6.66
CA LEU A 27 1.76 -6.44 7.52
C LEU A 27 2.89 -5.50 7.98
N GLN A 28 4.02 -6.04 8.42
CA GLN A 28 5.16 -5.22 8.83
C GLN A 28 5.77 -4.45 7.65
N ALA A 29 5.94 -5.11 6.51
CA ALA A 29 6.50 -4.51 5.31
C ALA A 29 5.61 -3.37 4.78
N ILE A 30 4.30 -3.56 4.74
CA ILE A 30 3.33 -2.55 4.31
C ILE A 30 3.35 -1.36 5.27
N CYS A 31 3.24 -1.59 6.58
CA CYS A 31 3.26 -0.52 7.57
C CYS A 31 4.55 0.31 7.49
N LEU A 32 5.71 -0.35 7.43
CA LEU A 32 6.99 0.35 7.36
C LEU A 32 7.16 1.11 6.04
N THR A 33 6.77 0.51 4.92
CA THR A 33 6.88 1.14 3.59
C THR A 33 5.95 2.36 3.49
N MET A 34 4.69 2.23 3.90
CA MET A 34 3.74 3.34 3.91
C MET A 34 4.20 4.45 4.86
N ALA A 35 4.64 4.10 6.07
CA ALA A 35 5.14 5.09 7.03
C ALA A 35 6.34 5.88 6.45
N ARG A 36 7.30 5.21 5.81
CA ARG A 36 8.44 5.86 5.17
C ARG A 36 8.03 6.74 3.98
N MET A 37 7.11 6.27 3.13
CA MET A 37 6.61 7.06 2.00
C MET A 37 5.91 8.34 2.48
N LEU A 38 4.98 8.21 3.42
CA LEU A 38 4.20 9.34 3.96
C LEU A 38 5.06 10.31 4.78
N GLN A 39 6.05 9.81 5.51
CA GLN A 39 6.95 10.66 6.28
C GLN A 39 7.95 11.39 5.38
N GLY A 40 8.48 10.72 4.36
CA GLY A 40 9.57 11.25 3.54
C GLY A 40 9.13 12.11 2.37
N PHE A 41 7.90 11.94 1.86
CA PHE A 41 7.47 12.53 0.59
C PHE A 41 6.07 13.16 0.68
N ASP A 42 5.87 14.21 -0.09
CA ASP A 42 4.55 14.65 -0.53
C ASP A 42 4.20 13.91 -1.82
N LEU A 43 3.03 13.26 -1.82
CA LEU A 43 2.51 12.47 -2.93
C LEU A 43 1.42 13.29 -3.63
N THR A 44 1.62 13.60 -4.91
CA THR A 44 0.63 14.28 -5.75
C THR A 44 0.41 13.51 -7.05
N THR A 45 -0.72 13.72 -7.71
CA THR A 45 -0.96 13.18 -9.05
C THR A 45 -0.64 14.24 -10.11
N PRO A 46 -0.22 13.85 -11.33
CA PRO A 46 0.14 14.80 -12.38
C PRO A 46 -0.99 15.79 -12.76
N SER A 47 -2.24 15.35 -12.72
CA SER A 47 -3.40 16.13 -13.18
C SER A 47 -4.36 16.55 -12.06
N ASN A 48 -4.13 16.12 -10.81
CA ASN A 48 -5.06 16.29 -9.69
C ASN A 48 -6.51 15.83 -9.98
N ALA A 49 -6.68 14.99 -11.01
CA ALA A 49 -7.96 14.43 -11.41
C ALA A 49 -8.36 13.27 -10.48
N PRO A 50 -9.66 12.90 -10.44
CA PRO A 50 -10.11 11.71 -9.75
C PRO A 50 -9.32 10.48 -10.17
N ILE A 51 -8.83 9.71 -9.20
CA ILE A 51 -8.10 8.48 -9.44
C ILE A 51 -9.09 7.35 -9.69
N ASP A 52 -8.97 6.69 -10.83
CA ASP A 52 -9.72 5.46 -11.11
C ASP A 52 -9.27 4.36 -10.14
N MET A 53 -10.20 3.82 -9.36
CA MET A 53 -9.96 2.77 -8.37
C MET A 53 -10.48 1.40 -8.82
N ASN A 54 -10.87 1.26 -10.09
CA ASN A 54 -11.30 -0.03 -10.62
C ASN A 54 -10.14 -1.04 -10.65
N GLU A 55 -10.51 -2.30 -10.41
CA GLU A 55 -9.60 -3.44 -10.52
C GLU A 55 -9.55 -3.94 -11.96
N ASP A 56 -8.39 -4.46 -12.35
CA ASP A 56 -8.23 -5.15 -13.61
C ASP A 56 -9.14 -6.39 -13.63
N GLN A 57 -9.93 -6.53 -14.69
CA GLN A 57 -10.90 -7.62 -14.85
C GLN A 57 -10.26 -8.91 -15.40
N GLY A 58 -8.95 -8.92 -15.61
CA GLY A 58 -8.20 -10.09 -16.02
C GLY A 58 -8.21 -11.22 -14.99
N ALA A 59 -8.02 -12.46 -15.46
CA ALA A 59 -7.85 -13.62 -14.60
C ALA A 59 -6.44 -13.65 -13.98
N SER A 60 -6.19 -12.76 -13.02
CA SER A 60 -4.93 -12.69 -12.27
C SER A 60 -5.12 -13.20 -10.84
N ALA A 61 -4.08 -13.86 -10.29
CA ALA A 61 -4.03 -14.25 -8.88
C ALA A 61 -3.78 -13.04 -7.94
N THR A 62 -3.54 -11.86 -8.50
CA THR A 62 -3.32 -10.60 -7.79
C THR A 62 -4.35 -9.56 -8.23
N MET A 63 -4.90 -8.80 -7.29
CA MET A 63 -5.76 -7.65 -7.58
C MET A 63 -4.87 -6.50 -8.10
N LEU A 64 -4.86 -6.29 -9.41
CA LEU A 64 -4.16 -5.18 -10.06
C LEU A 64 -5.14 -4.03 -10.30
N LYS A 65 -4.64 -2.79 -10.39
CA LYS A 65 -5.47 -1.67 -10.85
C LYS A 65 -5.73 -1.80 -12.35
N ALA A 66 -6.95 -1.49 -12.78
CA ALA A 66 -7.31 -1.42 -14.20
C ALA A 66 -6.46 -0.38 -14.96
N THR A 67 -6.20 0.74 -14.30
CA THR A 67 -5.33 1.82 -14.81
C THR A 67 -4.12 2.00 -13.89
N PRO A 68 -2.89 2.07 -14.44
CA PRO A 68 -1.69 2.35 -13.63
C PRO A 68 -1.83 3.66 -12.87
N LEU A 69 -1.45 3.65 -11.58
CA LEU A 69 -1.42 4.86 -10.78
C LEU A 69 -0.13 5.64 -11.03
N GLU A 70 -0.27 6.87 -11.54
CA GLU A 70 0.86 7.78 -11.70
C GLU A 70 0.95 8.76 -10.52
N LEU A 71 2.14 8.84 -9.91
CA LEU A 71 2.41 9.70 -8.76
C LEU A 71 3.69 10.50 -8.97
N ILE A 72 3.67 11.73 -8.47
CA ILE A 72 4.84 12.58 -8.31
C ILE A 72 5.22 12.54 -6.83
N LEU A 73 6.45 12.12 -6.55
CA LEU A 73 7.01 12.04 -5.20
C LEU A 73 7.96 13.23 -4.99
N THR A 74 7.61 14.14 -4.08
CA THR A 74 8.46 15.29 -3.74
C THR A 74 9.05 15.09 -2.35
N PRO A 75 10.39 15.06 -2.16
CA PRO A 75 10.99 14.93 -0.84
C PRO A 75 10.58 16.08 0.08
N ARG A 76 10.12 15.76 1.29
CA ARG A 76 9.76 16.75 2.32
C ARG A 76 10.96 17.42 2.95
N PHE A 77 12.07 16.68 3.04
CA PHE A 77 13.28 17.15 3.70
C PHE A 77 14.33 17.64 2.70
N PRO A 78 15.25 18.52 3.12
CA PRO A 78 16.39 18.91 2.31
C PRO A 78 17.27 17.71 1.91
N ARG A 79 17.84 17.77 0.70
CA ARG A 79 18.63 16.66 0.12
C ARG A 79 19.79 16.16 0.98
N HIS A 80 20.41 17.03 1.78
CA HIS A 80 21.54 16.66 2.64
C HIS A 80 21.16 15.67 3.75
N LEU A 81 19.87 15.56 4.12
CA LEU A 81 19.40 14.59 5.12
C LEU A 81 19.22 13.17 4.57
N TYR A 82 19.36 12.98 3.25
CA TYR A 82 19.27 11.66 2.61
C TYR A 82 20.62 11.11 2.15
N GLN A 83 21.70 11.86 2.39
CA GLN A 83 23.05 11.42 2.07
C GLN A 83 23.54 10.53 3.22
N LEU A 84 23.53 9.22 2.99
CA LEU A 84 24.15 8.21 3.86
C LEU A 84 25.62 8.03 3.49
#